data_AF-A0A7J0C3J6-F1
#
_entry.id   AF-A0A7J0C3J6-F1
#
_cell.length_a   1.000
_cell.length_b   1.000
_cell.length_c   1.000
_cell.angle_alpha   90.00
_cell.angle_beta   90.00
_cell.angle_gamma   90.00
#
_symmetry.space_group_name_H-M   'P 1'
#
loop_
_entity.id
_entity.type
_entity.pdbx_description
1 polymer ?
#
loop_
_entity_poly.entity_id
_entity_poly.type
_entity_poly.pdbx_seq_one_letter_code
_entity_poly.pdbx_strand_id
1 'polypeptide(L)'
;MNTMVDSPTRTDLADLVRTRRQDLGLSLRKLAERCVDPEDPGEPLWKFGVLHRLEKGLPILRPSEPESRALAAGLRLPVDDVKAAAAAQFLGIVTDAPAPASTIDTVWSEDHKTRAMVRDYESMSPEDQEKVRQLMRAWSTRPASEVNGE
;
A
#
# COMPACT_ATOMS: atom_id res chain seq x y z
N MET A 1 31.88 8.19 -22.25
CA MET A 1 30.66 8.93 -21.89
C MET A 1 29.81 8.03 -21.02
N ASN A 2 29.81 8.22 -19.70
CA ASN A 2 28.96 7.45 -18.80
C ASN A 2 27.54 7.98 -18.89
N THR A 3 26.61 7.16 -19.38
CA THR A 3 25.17 7.40 -19.27
C THR A 3 24.80 7.36 -17.79
N MET A 4 24.55 8.53 -17.19
CA MET A 4 23.77 8.63 -15.95
C MET A 4 22.37 8.12 -16.28
N VAL A 5 22.06 6.92 -15.80
CA VAL A 5 20.67 6.43 -15.74
C VAL A 5 19.99 7.31 -14.70
N ASP A 6 19.16 8.25 -15.17
CA ASP A 6 18.26 9.03 -14.33
C ASP A 6 17.22 8.04 -13.77
N SER A 7 17.51 7.46 -12.61
CA SER A 7 16.58 6.55 -11.95
C SER A 7 15.29 7.33 -11.69
N PRO A 8 14.11 6.83 -12.12
CA PRO A 8 12.86 7.54 -11.90
C PRO A 8 12.74 7.87 -10.41
N THR A 9 12.50 9.16 -10.11
CA THR A 9 12.34 9.61 -8.73
C THR A 9 11.21 8.79 -8.10
N ARG A 10 11.52 8.06 -7.03
CA ARG A 10 10.58 7.17 -6.37
C ARG A 10 9.38 7.93 -5.82
N THR A 11 8.19 7.39 -6.02
CA THR A 11 6.91 8.01 -5.64
C THR A 11 6.03 7.10 -4.79
N ASP A 12 6.59 6.05 -4.18
CA ASP A 12 5.83 5.00 -3.50
C ASP A 12 4.81 5.56 -2.47
N LEU A 13 5.22 6.52 -1.62
CA LEU A 13 4.31 7.17 -0.66
C LEU A 13 3.31 8.10 -1.38
N ALA A 14 3.76 8.85 -2.39
CA ALA A 14 2.88 9.71 -3.17
C ALA A 14 1.77 8.92 -3.88
N ASP A 15 2.10 7.76 -4.42
CA ASP A 15 1.18 6.87 -5.10
C ASP A 15 0.21 6.21 -4.12
N LEU A 16 0.71 5.74 -2.96
CA LEU A 16 -0.13 5.24 -1.87
C LEU A 16 -1.17 6.27 -1.44
N VAL A 17 -0.74 7.50 -1.16
CA VAL A 17 -1.61 8.60 -0.74
C VAL A 17 -2.65 8.92 -1.81
N ARG A 18 -2.21 9.06 -3.08
CA ARG A 18 -3.09 9.42 -4.19
C ARG A 18 -4.17 8.37 -4.41
N THR A 19 -3.78 7.11 -4.55
CA THR A 19 -4.69 5.98 -4.80
C THR A 19 -5.68 5.84 -3.64
N ARG A 20 -5.17 5.80 -2.40
CA ARG A 20 -6.05 5.60 -1.24
C ARG A 20 -6.99 6.78 -1.00
N ARG A 21 -6.54 8.01 -1.23
CA ARG A 21 -7.41 9.20 -1.13
C ARG A 21 -8.55 9.15 -2.15
N GLN A 22 -8.25 8.72 -3.38
CA GLN A 22 -9.25 8.56 -4.44
C GLN A 22 -10.27 7.46 -4.09
N ASP A 23 -9.81 6.31 -3.60
CA ASP A 23 -10.67 5.21 -3.12
C ASP A 23 -11.63 5.66 -2.00
N LEU A 24 -11.19 6.57 -1.14
CA LEU A 24 -12.01 7.14 -0.07
C LEU A 24 -12.89 8.31 -0.51
N GLY A 25 -12.79 8.75 -1.77
CA GLY A 25 -13.52 9.90 -2.29
C GLY A 25 -13.17 11.22 -1.59
N LEU A 26 -11.96 11.36 -1.06
CA LEU A 26 -11.56 12.52 -0.27
C LEU A 26 -10.91 13.61 -1.11
N SER A 27 -11.25 14.87 -0.80
CA SER A 27 -10.41 15.99 -1.20
C SER A 27 -9.13 16.03 -0.35
N LEU A 28 -8.07 16.66 -0.86
CA LEU A 28 -6.83 16.85 -0.11
C LEU A 28 -7.04 17.64 1.19
N ARG A 29 -7.98 18.60 1.21
CA ARG A 29 -8.33 19.33 2.43
C ARG A 29 -8.98 18.41 3.46
N LYS A 30 -9.90 17.54 3.02
CA LYS A 30 -10.54 16.58 3.92
C LYS A 30 -9.58 15.52 4.44
N LEU A 31 -8.60 15.11 3.61
CA LEU A 31 -7.53 14.24 4.07
C LEU A 31 -6.68 14.95 5.14
N ALA A 32 -6.24 16.18 4.88
CA ALA A 32 -5.47 16.98 5.84
C ALA A 32 -6.16 17.06 7.21
N GLU A 33 -7.46 17.36 7.25
CA GLU A 33 -8.26 17.41 8.48
C GLU A 33 -8.29 16.08 9.26
N ARG A 34 -8.16 14.94 8.57
CA ARG A 34 -8.21 13.60 9.17
C ARG A 34 -6.85 13.09 9.63
N CYS A 35 -5.76 13.74 9.22
CA CYS A 35 -4.42 13.32 9.57
C CYS A 35 -4.04 13.78 10.98
N VAL A 36 -4.72 13.22 11.98
CA VAL A 36 -4.47 13.44 13.42
C VAL A 36 -3.78 12.19 13.97
N ASP A 37 -2.75 12.36 14.81
CA ASP A 37 -2.07 11.24 15.45
C ASP A 37 -3.01 10.58 16.48
N PRO A 38 -3.33 9.27 16.35
CA PRO A 38 -4.16 8.57 17.32
C PRO A 38 -3.52 8.45 18.71
N GLU A 39 -2.19 8.53 18.82
CA GLU A 39 -1.51 8.44 20.13
C GLU A 39 -1.35 9.80 20.84
N ASP A 40 -1.34 10.90 20.07
CA ASP A 40 -1.35 12.27 20.59
C ASP A 40 -2.42 13.09 19.84
N PRO A 41 -3.70 12.91 20.23
CA PRO A 41 -4.81 13.54 19.53
C PRO A 41 -4.81 15.05 19.76
N GLY A 42 -4.29 15.78 18.78
CA GLY A 42 -4.24 17.24 18.73
C GLY A 42 -4.62 17.78 17.37
N GLU A 43 -3.88 18.79 16.90
CA GLU A 43 -4.08 19.32 15.55
C GLU A 43 -3.65 18.34 14.47
N PRO A 44 -4.24 18.41 13.25
CA PRO A 44 -3.75 17.62 12.15
C PRO A 44 -2.31 17.96 11.77
N LEU A 45 -1.48 16.92 11.69
CA LEU A 45 -0.05 17.01 11.42
C LEU A 45 0.25 17.22 9.93
N TRP A 46 -0.66 16.82 9.04
CA TRP A 46 -0.51 17.05 7.61
C TRP A 46 -1.34 18.24 7.15
N LYS A 47 -0.67 19.25 6.59
CA LYS A 47 -1.34 20.40 5.97
C LYS A 47 -1.63 20.14 4.49
N PHE A 48 -2.70 20.75 3.97
CA PHE A 48 -3.11 20.64 2.56
C PHE A 48 -1.95 20.85 1.57
N GLY A 49 -1.14 21.90 1.78
CA GLY A 49 -0.02 22.22 0.88
C GLY A 49 1.09 21.16 0.87
N VAL A 50 1.29 20.44 1.98
CA VAL A 50 2.25 19.34 2.06
C VAL A 50 1.72 18.14 1.29
N LEU A 51 0.46 17.75 1.50
CA LEU A 51 -0.18 16.66 0.77
C LEU A 51 -0.27 16.93 -0.74
N HIS A 52 -0.56 18.17 -1.13
CA HIS A 52 -0.56 18.58 -2.53
C HIS A 52 0.82 18.41 -3.18
N ARG A 53 1.89 18.82 -2.50
CA ARG A 53 3.26 18.63 -2.98
C ARG A 53 3.61 17.15 -3.07
N LEU A 54 3.27 16.36 -2.04
CA LEU A 54 3.49 14.92 -2.02
C LEU A 54 2.86 14.24 -3.24
N GLU A 55 1.57 14.45 -3.50
CA GLU A 55 0.89 13.81 -4.64
C GLU A 55 1.42 14.27 -6.02
N LYS A 56 2.09 15.42 -6.09
CA LYS A 56 2.73 15.92 -7.30
C LYS A 56 4.19 15.47 -7.45
N GLY A 57 4.70 14.65 -6.52
CA GLY A 57 6.11 14.27 -6.50
C GLY A 57 7.05 15.45 -6.23
N LEU A 58 6.53 16.55 -5.70
CA LEU A 58 7.34 17.71 -5.35
C LEU A 58 8.09 17.44 -4.03
N PRO A 59 9.28 18.05 -3.83
CA PRO A 59 10.06 17.84 -2.62
C PRO A 59 9.27 18.16 -1.35
N ILE A 60 9.26 17.20 -0.43
CA ILE A 60 8.80 17.35 0.96
C ILE A 60 9.84 16.75 1.90
N LEU A 61 9.74 17.11 3.18
CA LEU A 61 10.50 16.41 4.22
C LEU A 61 9.94 14.99 4.38
N ARG A 62 10.83 14.05 4.72
CA ARG A 62 10.39 12.72 5.13
C ARG A 62 9.47 12.86 6.34
N PRO A 63 8.31 12.18 6.37
CA PRO A 63 7.47 12.18 7.54
C PRO A 63 8.16 11.53 8.73
N SER A 64 8.03 12.16 9.89
CA SER A 64 8.35 11.62 11.20
C SER A 64 7.40 10.48 11.59
N GLU A 65 7.68 9.84 12.72
CA GLU A 65 6.85 8.77 13.28
C GLU A 65 5.40 9.23 13.58
N PRO A 66 5.16 10.34 14.32
CA PRO A 66 3.81 10.88 14.53
C PRO A 66 3.11 11.23 13.21
N GLU A 67 3.83 11.84 12.26
CA GLU A 67 3.27 12.18 10.95
C GLU A 67 2.86 10.94 10.16
N SER A 68 3.61 9.84 10.26
CA SER A 68 3.28 8.57 9.61
C SER A 68 2.02 7.94 10.21
N ARG A 69 1.87 7.95 11.54
CA ARG A 69 0.64 7.50 12.22
C ARG A 69 -0.57 8.36 11.85
N ALA A 70 -0.39 9.68 11.87
CA ALA A 70 -1.43 10.62 11.48
C ALA A 70 -1.89 10.40 10.03
N LEU A 71 -0.94 10.22 9.09
CA LEU A 71 -1.27 9.93 7.70
C LEU A 71 -2.02 8.60 7.56
N ALA A 72 -1.57 7.56 8.27
CA ALA A 72 -2.22 6.25 8.29
C ALA A 72 -3.65 6.33 8.82
N ALA A 73 -3.89 7.09 9.90
CA ALA A 73 -5.22 7.36 10.43
C ALA A 73 -6.11 8.08 9.41
N GLY A 74 -5.57 9.11 8.73
CA GLY A 74 -6.29 9.85 7.68
C GLY A 74 -6.68 8.98 6.48
N LEU A 75 -5.80 8.06 6.09
CA LEU A 75 -5.97 7.14 4.96
C LEU A 75 -6.68 5.82 5.32
N ARG A 76 -6.95 5.58 6.60
CA ARG A 76 -7.50 4.30 7.10
C ARG A 76 -6.68 3.11 6.59
N LEU A 77 -5.38 3.17 6.86
CA LEU A 77 -4.40 2.13 6.54
C LEU A 77 -3.60 1.74 7.79
N PRO A 78 -2.99 0.55 7.83
CA PRO A 78 -1.93 0.22 8.77
C PRO A 78 -0.78 1.24 8.70
N VAL A 79 -0.19 1.59 9.86
CA VAL A 79 0.96 2.51 9.89
C VAL A 79 2.18 1.94 9.18
N ASP A 80 2.36 0.62 9.22
CA ASP A 80 3.50 -0.07 8.62
C ASP A 80 3.50 0.09 7.09
N ASP A 81 2.34 0.10 6.43
CA ASP A 81 2.24 0.33 4.99
C ASP A 81 2.70 1.74 4.61
N VAL A 82 2.32 2.74 5.40
CA VAL A 82 2.73 4.14 5.20
C VAL A 82 4.24 4.28 5.41
N LYS A 83 4.79 3.65 6.45
CA LYS A 83 6.23 3.66 6.74
C LYS A 83 7.04 2.94 5.67
N ALA A 84 6.55 1.79 5.19
CA ALA A 84 7.20 1.04 4.12
C ALA A 84 7.25 1.88 2.84
N ALA A 85 6.13 2.51 2.45
CA ALA A 85 6.09 3.41 1.30
C ALA A 85 6.99 4.65 1.50
N ALA A 86 7.05 5.20 2.70
CA ALA A 86 7.96 6.31 3.02
C ALA A 86 9.44 5.88 2.98
N ALA A 87 9.78 4.68 3.47
CA ALA A 87 11.14 4.14 3.40
C ALA A 87 11.54 3.86 1.95
N ALA A 88 10.65 3.30 1.15
CA ALA A 88 10.83 3.10 -0.28
C ALA A 88 11.12 4.43 -0.98
N GLN A 89 10.26 5.44 -0.79
CA GLN A 89 10.39 6.73 -1.46
C GLN A 89 11.61 7.55 -0.99
N PHE A 90 11.85 7.68 0.31
CA PHE A 90 12.83 8.62 0.87
C PHE A 90 14.17 8.00 1.27
N LEU A 91 14.25 6.66 1.34
CA LEU A 91 15.47 5.93 1.67
C LEU A 91 15.88 4.94 0.57
N GLY A 92 15.01 4.69 -0.42
CA GLY A 92 15.26 3.65 -1.41
C GLY A 92 15.16 2.23 -0.85
N ILE A 93 14.65 2.06 0.38
CA ILE A 93 14.57 0.76 1.04
C ILE A 93 13.32 0.05 0.53
N VAL A 94 13.52 -1.02 -0.24
CA VAL A 94 12.46 -1.99 -0.58
C VAL A 94 12.72 -3.22 0.26
N THR A 95 11.76 -3.57 1.10
CA THR A 95 11.82 -4.83 1.84
C THR A 95 11.13 -5.90 1.01
N ASP A 96 11.91 -6.76 0.37
CA ASP A 96 11.44 -7.95 -0.36
C ASP A 96 11.16 -9.14 0.59
N ALA A 97 11.28 -8.90 1.90
CA ALA A 97 11.12 -9.93 2.92
C ALA A 97 9.63 -10.09 3.28
N PRO A 98 9.08 -11.31 3.24
CA PRO A 98 7.72 -11.56 3.72
C PRO A 98 7.64 -11.16 5.20
N ALA A 99 6.68 -10.30 5.54
CA ALA A 99 6.35 -10.00 6.92
C ALA A 99 6.11 -11.34 7.68
N PRO A 100 6.53 -11.45 8.95
CA PRO A 100 6.31 -12.66 9.73
C PRO A 100 4.81 -13.00 9.72
N ALA A 101 4.50 -14.30 9.63
CA ALA A 101 3.16 -14.86 9.46
C ALA A 101 2.17 -14.44 10.58
N SER A 102 1.69 -13.20 10.50
CA SER A 102 0.51 -12.63 11.16
C SER A 102 0.13 -11.28 10.54
N THR A 103 0.45 -11.06 9.27
CA THR A 103 -0.03 -9.90 8.50
C THR A 103 -0.41 -10.42 7.12
N ILE A 104 -1.69 -10.28 6.78
CA ILE A 104 -2.23 -10.63 5.48
C ILE A 104 -1.43 -9.86 4.43
N ASP A 105 -0.75 -10.62 3.57
CA ASP A 105 -0.01 -10.15 2.41
C ASP A 105 -0.98 -9.38 1.52
N THR A 106 -0.98 -8.05 1.66
CA THR A 106 -1.80 -7.18 0.82
C THR A 106 -1.05 -7.01 -0.49
N VAL A 107 -1.07 -8.07 -1.29
CA VAL A 107 -0.67 -8.01 -2.69
C VAL A 107 -1.57 -6.96 -3.35
N TRP A 108 -0.97 -5.83 -3.73
CA TRP A 108 -1.60 -4.81 -4.55
C TRP A 108 -1.94 -5.44 -5.90
N SER A 109 -3.17 -5.94 -6.04
CA SER A 109 -3.76 -6.31 -7.31
C SER A 109 -4.76 -5.22 -7.69
N GLU A 110 -4.55 -4.57 -8.85
CA GLU A 110 -5.42 -3.51 -9.39
C GLU A 110 -6.83 -4.02 -9.73
N ASP A 111 -7.10 -5.33 -9.62
CA ASP A 111 -8.37 -5.93 -9.98
C ASP A 111 -9.33 -6.02 -8.78
N HIS A 112 -10.50 -5.38 -8.92
CA HIS A 112 -11.58 -5.42 -7.93
C HIS A 112 -12.05 -6.84 -7.60
N LYS A 113 -11.84 -7.82 -8.49
CA LYS A 113 -12.20 -9.23 -8.27
C LYS A 113 -11.33 -9.88 -7.20
N THR A 114 -10.05 -9.50 -7.09
CA THR A 114 -9.15 -10.03 -6.06
C THR A 114 -9.63 -9.65 -4.66
N ARG A 115 -10.07 -8.40 -4.47
CA ARG A 115 -10.62 -7.93 -3.18
C ARG A 115 -11.92 -8.64 -2.80
N ALA A 116 -12.82 -8.87 -3.75
CA ALA A 116 -14.06 -9.60 -3.50
C ALA A 116 -13.77 -11.07 -3.11
N MET A 117 -12.81 -11.70 -3.79
CA MET A 117 -12.41 -13.08 -3.50
C MET A 117 -11.80 -13.23 -2.10
N VAL A 118 -10.94 -12.29 -1.65
CA VAL A 118 -10.38 -12.32 -0.29
C VAL A 118 -11.47 -12.20 0.77
N ARG A 119 -12.44 -11.29 0.58
CA ARG A 119 -13.57 -11.14 1.50
C ARG A 119 -14.41 -12.40 1.59
N ASP A 120 -14.71 -13.02 0.44
CA ASP A 120 -15.55 -14.21 0.41
C ASP A 120 -14.80 -15.41 1.03
N TYR A 121 -13.48 -15.50 0.84
CA TYR A 121 -12.61 -16.49 1.49
C TYR A 121 -12.56 -16.35 3.03
N GLU A 122 -12.51 -15.13 3.55
CA GLU A 122 -12.55 -14.87 5.00
C GLU A 122 -13.89 -15.25 5.64
N SER A 123 -14.97 -15.24 4.86
CA SER A 123 -16.30 -15.68 5.33
C SER A 123 -16.46 -17.21 5.36
N MET A 124 -15.50 -17.96 4.81
CA MET A 124 -15.53 -19.42 4.78
C MET A 124 -15.08 -20.05 6.09
N SER A 125 -15.56 -21.26 6.35
CA SER A 125 -15.08 -22.07 7.47
C SER A 125 -13.58 -22.41 7.31
N PRO A 126 -12.84 -22.65 8.41
CA PRO A 126 -11.43 -23.05 8.32
C PRO A 126 -11.19 -24.29 7.47
N GLU A 127 -12.15 -25.22 7.44
CA GLU A 127 -12.08 -26.43 6.63
C GLU A 127 -12.20 -26.12 5.12
N ASP A 128 -13.11 -25.22 4.75
CA ASP A 128 -13.32 -24.85 3.35
C ASP A 128 -12.20 -23.95 2.82
N GLN A 129 -11.65 -23.09 3.67
CA GLN A 129 -10.41 -22.37 3.39
C GLN A 129 -9.28 -23.33 3.04
N GLU A 130 -9.14 -24.43 3.78
CA GLU A 130 -8.10 -25.43 3.52
C GLU A 130 -8.32 -26.17 2.20
N LYS A 131 -9.57 -26.48 1.84
CA LYS A 131 -9.90 -27.06 0.52
C LYS A 131 -9.51 -26.11 -0.62
N VAL A 132 -9.79 -24.82 -0.47
CA VAL A 132 -9.38 -23.79 -1.45
C VAL A 132 -7.86 -23.70 -1.56
N ARG A 133 -7.12 -23.72 -0.43
CA ARG A 133 -5.64 -23.75 -0.45
C ARG A 133 -5.10 -24.98 -1.16
N GLN A 134 -5.70 -26.15 -0.96
CA GLN A 134 -5.29 -27.38 -1.64
C GLN A 134 -5.52 -27.32 -3.14
N LEU A 135 -6.68 -26.80 -3.58
CA LEU A 135 -6.98 -26.59 -4.99
C LEU A 135 -5.98 -25.64 -5.66
N MET A 136 -5.66 -24.51 -5.01
CA MET A 136 -4.67 -23.57 -5.52
C MET A 136 -3.28 -24.20 -5.66
N ARG A 137 -2.84 -24.98 -4.66
CA ARG A 137 -1.56 -25.70 -4.72
C ARG A 137 -1.51 -26.72 -5.86
N ALA A 138 -2.61 -27.42 -6.11
CA ALA A 138 -2.72 -28.40 -7.18
C ALA A 138 -2.65 -27.76 -8.59
N TRP A 139 -3.13 -26.53 -8.75
CA TRP A 139 -3.04 -25.80 -10.02
C TRP A 139 -1.71 -25.07 -10.21
N SER A 140 -1.09 -24.55 -9.14
CA SER A 140 0.21 -23.87 -9.23
C SER A 140 1.41 -24.79 -9.49
N THR A 141 1.23 -26.11 -9.39
CA THR A 141 2.27 -27.12 -9.70
C THR A 141 2.24 -27.60 -11.16
N ARG A 142 1.31 -27.12 -11.99
CA ARG A 142 1.31 -27.39 -13.43
C ARG A 142 2.19 -26.34 -14.13
N PRO A 143 3.35 -26.68 -14.72
CA PRO A 143 4.17 -25.70 -15.42
C PRO A 143 3.39 -25.11 -16.59
N ALA A 144 3.44 -23.78 -16.71
CA ALA A 144 2.90 -23.01 -17.83
C ALA A 144 3.77 -23.24 -19.08
N SER A 145 3.68 -24.43 -19.67
CA SER A 145 4.32 -24.75 -20.94
C SER A 145 3.57 -25.89 -21.62
N GLU A 146 2.34 -25.59 -22.09
CA GLU A 146 1.62 -26.33 -23.14
C GLU A 146 0.31 -25.61 -23.50
N VAL A 147 0.41 -24.34 -23.94
CA VAL A 147 -0.66 -23.69 -24.72
C VAL A 147 0.00 -22.88 -25.84
N ASN A 148 0.60 -23.59 -26.79
CA ASN A 148 0.80 -23.11 -28.16
C ASN A 148 0.83 -24.33 -29.05
N GLY A 149 -0.31 -24.58 -29.69
CA GLY A 149 -0.52 -25.67 -30.62
C GLY A 149 -1.92 -25.55 -31.17
N GLU A 150 -2.08 -24.67 -32.16
CA GLU A 150 -2.73 -24.94 -33.45
C GLU A 150 -2.59 -23.72 -34.37
#